data_AF-A0A5B7JMJ2-F1
#
_entry.id   AF-A0A5B7JMJ2-F1
#
_cell.length_a   1.000
_cell.length_b   1.000
_cell.length_c   1.000
_cell.angle_alpha   90.00
_cell.angle_beta   90.00
_cell.angle_gamma   90.00
#
_symmetry.space_group_name_H-M   'P 1'
#
loop_
_entity.id
_entity.type
_entity.pdbx_description
1 polymer ?
#
loop_
_entity_poly.entity_id
_entity_poly.type
_entity_poly.pdbx_seq_one_letter_code
_entity_poly.pdbx_strand_id
1 'polypeptide(L)'
;MRGALTAPSARDPEVLERLDTAALVELCRRYQCHLHLAASTTTQAQDALANKIRDVESTLSTVVTNLTERQKSFAWYAEKLGHVSEVSHALSRCHASLNLILESLDALNTALPINERLEPFVWTTG
;
A
#
# COMPACT_ATOMS: atom_id res chain seq x y z
N MET A 1 45.64 -4.94 -20.94
CA MET A 1 46.72 -4.18 -21.60
C MET A 1 47.22 -3.09 -20.66
N ARG A 2 48.15 -3.43 -19.76
CA ARG A 2 48.57 -2.58 -18.62
C ARG A 2 50.10 -2.45 -18.55
N GLY A 3 50.74 -2.24 -19.71
CA GLY A 3 52.20 -2.34 -19.86
C GLY A 3 52.89 -1.18 -20.58
N ALA A 4 52.18 -0.08 -20.88
CA ALA A 4 52.73 1.02 -21.69
C ALA A 4 52.79 2.38 -20.96
N LEU A 5 52.67 2.41 -19.63
CA LEU A 5 52.61 3.66 -18.85
C LEU A 5 53.94 4.04 -18.15
N THR A 6 55.01 3.26 -18.31
CA THR A 6 56.30 3.47 -17.62
C THR A 6 57.50 3.67 -18.56
N ALA A 7 57.30 3.78 -19.87
CA ALA A 7 58.36 4.26 -20.75
C ALA A 7 58.52 5.77 -20.54
N PRO A 8 59.74 6.32 -20.37
CA PRO A 8 59.94 7.75 -20.53
C PRO A 8 59.53 8.05 -21.97
N SER A 9 58.36 8.67 -22.13
CA SER A 9 57.88 9.10 -23.43
C SER A 9 58.99 9.99 -23.98
N ALA A 10 59.68 9.54 -25.04
CA ALA A 10 60.55 10.39 -25.83
C ALA A 10 59.62 11.45 -26.44
N ARG A 11 59.31 12.47 -25.65
CA ARG A 11 58.58 13.64 -26.07
C ARG A 11 59.57 14.41 -26.89
N ASP A 12 59.50 14.20 -28.19
CA ASP A 12 60.18 15.06 -29.15
C ASP A 12 59.78 16.50 -28.82
N PRO A 13 60.71 17.34 -28.30
CA PRO A 13 60.38 18.64 -27.73
C PRO A 13 59.76 19.59 -28.77
N GLU A 14 60.00 19.34 -30.05
CA GLU A 14 59.46 20.11 -31.18
C GLU A 14 57.97 19.82 -31.47
N VAL A 15 57.37 18.75 -30.92
CA VAL A 15 55.95 18.41 -31.18
C VAL A 15 55.01 19.51 -30.68
N LEU A 16 55.38 20.19 -29.60
CA LEU A 16 54.63 21.33 -29.07
C LEU A 16 54.87 22.59 -29.90
N GLU A 17 56.06 22.77 -30.48
CA GLU A 17 56.39 23.90 -31.37
C GLU A 17 55.69 23.80 -32.73
N ARG A 18 55.37 22.58 -33.17
CA ARG A 18 54.64 22.30 -34.42
C ARG A 18 53.12 22.40 -34.27
N LEU A 19 52.61 22.60 -33.06
CA LEU A 19 51.19 22.64 -32.79
C LEU A 19 50.64 24.04 -33.08
N ASP A 20 49.71 24.13 -34.04
CA ASP A 20 49.03 25.40 -34.32
C ASP A 20 48.20 25.82 -33.09
N THR A 21 48.65 26.89 -32.44
CA THR A 21 48.03 27.43 -31.23
C THR A 21 46.59 27.89 -31.51
N ALA A 22 46.31 28.41 -32.71
CA ALA A 22 44.97 28.84 -33.08
C ALA A 22 43.99 27.66 -33.18
N ALA A 23 44.43 26.55 -33.79
CA ALA A 23 43.65 25.32 -33.85
C ALA A 23 43.38 24.71 -32.46
N LEU A 24 44.36 24.76 -31.56
CA LEU A 24 44.19 24.29 -30.18
C LEU A 24 43.18 25.14 -29.39
N VAL A 25 43.25 26.47 -29.50
CA VAL A 25 42.31 27.39 -28.85
C VAL A 25 40.88 27.15 -29.37
N GLU A 26 40.70 26.97 -30.67
CA GLU A 26 39.39 26.67 -31.25
C GLU A 26 38.85 25.31 -30.79
N LEU A 27 39.71 24.30 -30.64
CA LEU A 27 39.34 23.01 -30.05
C LEU A 27 38.85 23.19 -28.61
N CYS A 28 39.60 23.92 -27.77
CA CYS A 28 39.21 24.22 -26.40
C CYS A 28 37.87 24.95 -26.34
N ARG A 29 37.64 25.93 -27.22
CA ARG A 29 36.37 26.67 -27.31
C ARG A 29 35.19 25.76 -27.69
N ARG A 30 35.38 24.87 -28.67
CA ARG A 30 34.37 23.88 -29.06
C ARG A 30 34.07 22.91 -27.94
N TYR A 31 35.10 22.45 -27.23
CA TYR A 31 34.95 21.55 -26.10
C TYR A 31 34.20 22.23 -24.94
N GLN A 32 34.55 23.47 -24.59
CA GLN A 32 33.83 24.26 -23.59
C GLN A 32 32.36 24.43 -23.96
N CYS A 33 32.06 24.77 -25.23
CA CYS A 33 30.69 24.89 -25.71
C CYS A 33 29.93 23.57 -25.58
N HIS A 34 30.55 22.45 -25.97
CA HIS A 34 29.95 21.13 -25.84
C HIS A 34 29.67 20.74 -24.39
N LEU A 35 30.62 20.97 -23.49
CA LEU A 35 30.44 20.71 -22.06
C LEU A 35 29.32 21.57 -21.47
N HIS A 36 29.24 22.84 -21.85
CA HIS A 36 28.17 23.73 -21.39
C HIS A 36 26.80 23.27 -21.87
N LEU A 37 26.70 22.87 -23.15
CA LEU A 37 25.47 22.32 -23.71
C LEU A 37 25.06 21.02 -22.99
N ALA A 38 26.01 20.09 -22.80
CA ALA A 38 25.75 18.83 -22.12
C ALA A 38 25.29 19.04 -20.67
N ALA A 39 25.93 19.97 -19.94
CA ALA A 39 25.52 20.34 -18.59
C ALA A 39 24.10 20.93 -18.58
N SER A 40 23.80 21.88 -19.47
CA SER A 40 22.48 22.51 -19.57
C SER A 40 21.38 21.49 -19.91
N THR A 41 21.61 20.61 -20.88
CA THR A 41 20.66 19.55 -21.23
C THR A 41 20.45 18.57 -20.07
N THR A 42 21.52 18.23 -19.33
CA THR A 42 21.42 17.35 -18.16
C THR A 42 20.60 18.00 -17.06
N THR A 43 20.84 19.27 -16.74
CA THR A 43 20.07 20.03 -15.75
C THR A 43 18.58 20.08 -16.13
N GLN A 44 18.25 20.38 -17.38
CA GLN A 44 16.85 20.40 -17.85
C GLN A 44 16.17 19.04 -17.69
N ALA A 45 16.87 17.94 -18.00
CA ALA A 45 16.35 16.59 -17.82
C ALA A 45 16.14 16.25 -16.33
N GLN A 46 17.07 16.66 -15.46
CA GLN A 46 16.97 16.49 -14.01
C GLN A 46 15.76 17.24 -13.44
N ASP A 47 15.56 18.50 -13.84
CA ASP A 47 14.43 19.31 -13.41
C ASP A 47 13.09 18.70 -13.86
N ALA A 48 13.02 18.24 -15.11
CA ALA A 48 11.83 17.57 -15.63
C ALA A 48 11.52 16.27 -14.86
N LEU A 49 12.54 15.49 -14.49
CA LEU A 49 12.36 14.28 -13.69
C LEU A 49 11.91 14.62 -12.26
N ALA A 50 12.53 15.63 -11.63
CA ALA A 50 12.18 16.08 -10.29
C ALA A 50 10.72 16.55 -10.21
N ASN A 51 10.23 17.24 -11.25
CA ASN A 51 8.82 17.64 -11.35
C ASN A 51 7.89 16.42 -11.39
N LYS A 52 8.19 15.44 -12.26
CA LYS A 52 7.40 14.21 -12.36
C LYS A 52 7.38 13.41 -11.05
N ILE A 53 8.50 13.36 -10.34
CA ILE A 53 8.58 12.70 -9.03
C ILE A 53 7.61 13.39 -8.05
N ARG A 54 7.63 14.72 -7.98
CA ARG A 54 6.73 15.49 -7.10
C ARG A 54 5.25 15.26 -7.43
N ASP A 55 4.89 15.18 -8.71
CA ASP A 55 3.51 14.92 -9.14
C ASP A 55 3.05 13.51 -8.71
N VAL A 56 3.93 12.51 -8.87
CA VAL A 56 3.67 11.13 -8.44
C VAL A 56 3.55 11.05 -6.92
N GLU A 57 4.42 11.72 -6.17
CA GLU A 57 4.38 11.77 -4.70
C GLU A 57 3.07 12.39 -4.19
N SER A 58 2.62 13.48 -4.80
CA SER A 58 1.35 14.14 -4.48
C SER A 58 0.15 13.20 -4.73
N THR A 59 0.16 12.51 -5.87
CA THR A 59 -0.87 11.53 -6.22
C THR A 59 -0.87 10.35 -5.23
N LEU A 60 0.31 9.84 -4.90
CA LEU A 60 0.48 8.75 -3.94
C LEU A 60 -0.05 9.14 -2.55
N SER A 61 0.29 10.34 -2.06
CA SER A 61 -0.20 10.86 -0.78
C SER A 61 -1.74 10.89 -0.72
N THR A 62 -2.36 11.34 -1.82
CA THR A 62 -3.82 11.36 -1.94
C THR A 62 -4.41 9.93 -1.89
N VAL A 63 -3.82 8.99 -2.63
CA VAL A 63 -4.27 7.59 -2.65
C VAL A 63 -4.13 6.96 -1.26
N VAL A 64 -3.00 7.16 -0.59
CA VAL A 64 -2.75 6.61 0.76
C VAL A 64 -3.74 7.16 1.77
N THR A 65 -4.04 8.46 1.72
CA THR A 65 -5.04 9.08 2.60
C THR A 65 -6.42 8.44 2.39
N ASN A 66 -6.85 8.30 1.13
CA ASN A 66 -8.13 7.68 0.79
C ASN A 66 -8.21 6.20 1.21
N LEU A 67 -7.13 5.44 1.06
CA LEU A 67 -7.07 4.04 1.48
C LEU A 67 -7.13 3.91 3.00
N THR A 68 -6.46 4.81 3.73
CA THR A 68 -6.46 4.84 5.20
C THR A 68 -7.86 5.12 5.74
N GLU A 69 -8.59 6.08 5.16
CA GLU A 69 -9.97 6.35 5.57
C GLU A 69 -10.90 5.16 5.28
N ARG A 70 -10.78 4.52 4.11
CA ARG A 70 -11.53 3.29 3.81
C ARG A 70 -11.21 2.16 4.77
N GLN A 71 -9.94 1.98 5.13
CA GLN A 71 -9.53 0.97 6.10
C GLN A 71 -10.19 1.20 7.47
N LYS A 72 -10.25 2.45 7.95
CA LYS A 72 -10.95 2.80 9.19
C LYS A 72 -12.43 2.45 9.12
N SER A 73 -13.11 2.79 8.02
CA SER A 73 -14.53 2.43 7.83
C SER A 73 -14.73 0.92 7.84
N PHE A 74 -13.91 0.15 7.14
CA PHE A 74 -14.00 -1.32 7.15
C PHE A 74 -13.73 -1.94 8.52
N ALA A 75 -12.77 -1.41 9.28
CA ALA A 75 -12.53 -1.84 10.65
C ALA A 75 -13.77 -1.61 11.54
N TRP A 76 -14.41 -0.44 11.41
CA TRP A 76 -15.67 -0.14 12.12
C TRP A 76 -16.80 -1.08 11.72
N TYR A 77 -17.00 -1.35 10.43
CA TYR A 77 -18.02 -2.30 9.97
C TYR A 77 -17.76 -3.72 10.47
N ALA A 78 -16.50 -4.17 10.50
CA ALA A 78 -16.13 -5.47 11.03
C ALA A 78 -16.47 -5.61 12.52
N GLU A 79 -16.25 -4.56 13.32
CA GLU A 79 -16.65 -4.53 14.72
C GLU A 79 -18.18 -4.66 14.88
N LYS A 80 -18.96 -3.93 14.07
CA LYS A 80 -20.43 -4.02 14.09
C LYS A 80 -20.93 -5.42 13.71
N LEU A 81 -20.34 -6.04 12.70
CA LEU A 81 -20.66 -7.42 12.33
C LEU A 81 -20.29 -8.41 13.44
N GLY A 82 -19.18 -8.19 14.14
CA GLY A 82 -18.82 -8.95 15.33
C GLY A 82 -19.91 -8.89 16.39
N HIS A 83 -20.41 -7.70 16.69
CA HIS A 83 -21.50 -7.53 17.67
C HIS A 83 -22.81 -8.20 17.22
N VAL A 84 -23.17 -8.12 15.94
CA VAL A 84 -24.34 -8.82 15.39
C VAL A 84 -24.19 -10.34 15.56
N SER A 85 -22.99 -10.88 15.31
CA SER A 85 -22.70 -12.29 15.51
C SER A 85 -22.85 -12.70 16.99
N GLU A 86 -22.36 -11.90 17.93
CA GLU A 86 -22.53 -12.14 19.38
C GLU A 86 -24.01 -12.20 19.78
N VAL A 87 -24.80 -11.23 19.30
CA VAL A 87 -26.24 -11.16 19.58
C VAL A 87 -26.97 -12.36 18.97
N SER A 88 -26.63 -12.74 17.74
CA SER A 88 -27.18 -13.92 17.07
C SER A 88 -26.89 -15.18 17.88
N HIS A 89 -25.65 -15.36 18.35
CA HIS A 89 -25.29 -16.48 19.21
C HIS A 89 -26.04 -16.47 20.54
N ALA A 90 -26.23 -15.31 21.16
CA ALA A 90 -27.01 -15.19 22.39
C ALA A 90 -28.48 -15.57 22.17
N LEU A 91 -29.07 -15.14 21.06
CA LEU A 91 -30.44 -15.50 20.68
C LEU A 91 -30.60 -17.00 20.45
N SER A 92 -29.66 -17.64 19.75
CA SER A 92 -29.67 -19.10 19.55
C SER A 92 -29.60 -19.86 20.89
N ARG A 93 -28.79 -19.40 21.85
CA ARG A 93 -28.74 -19.99 23.20
C ARG A 93 -30.06 -19.82 23.94
N CYS A 94 -30.66 -18.63 23.85
CA CYS A 94 -31.96 -18.36 24.47
C CYS A 94 -33.04 -19.29 23.89
N HIS A 95 -33.09 -19.42 22.56
CA HIS A 95 -34.02 -20.33 21.90
C HIS A 95 -33.82 -21.79 22.34
N ALA A 96 -32.57 -22.26 22.42
CA ALA A 96 -32.28 -23.62 22.91
C ALA A 96 -32.75 -23.81 24.36
N SER A 97 -32.50 -22.82 25.22
CA SER A 97 -32.97 -22.85 26.63
C SER A 97 -34.49 -22.84 26.73
N LEU A 98 -35.18 -22.07 25.89
CA LEU A 98 -36.65 -22.04 25.87
C LEU A 98 -37.22 -23.40 25.44
N ASN A 99 -36.62 -24.06 24.44
CA ASN A 99 -37.05 -25.39 24.03
C ASN A 99 -36.91 -26.40 25.18
N LEU A 100 -35.80 -26.38 25.92
CA LEU A 100 -35.62 -27.23 27.10
C LEU A 100 -36.67 -26.96 28.18
N ILE A 101 -37.03 -25.70 28.41
CA ILE A 101 -38.08 -25.34 29.36
C ILE A 101 -39.43 -25.88 28.88
N LEU A 102 -39.76 -25.76 27.60
CA LEU A 102 -40.99 -26.31 27.03
C LEU A 102 -41.08 -27.84 27.21
N GLU A 103 -40.00 -28.56 26.93
CA GLU A 103 -39.92 -30.01 27.16
C GLU A 103 -40.14 -30.35 28.64
N SER A 104 -39.53 -29.59 29.56
CA SER A 104 -39.69 -29.80 31.00
C SER A 104 -41.13 -29.51 31.49
N LEU A 105 -41.79 -28.50 30.92
CA LEU A 105 -43.17 -28.15 31.24
C LEU A 105 -44.12 -29.25 30.75
N ASP A 106 -43.91 -29.77 29.55
CA ASP A 106 -44.72 -30.86 29.01
C ASP A 106 -44.56 -32.16 29.81
N ALA A 107 -43.33 -32.47 30.22
CA ALA A 107 -43.05 -33.60 31.10
C ALA A 107 -43.76 -33.45 32.47
N LEU A 108 -43.70 -32.27 33.09
CA LEU A 108 -44.37 -31.99 34.35
C LEU A 108 -45.89 -32.04 34.21
N ASN A 109 -46.44 -31.48 33.13
CA ASN A 109 -47.86 -31.50 32.84
C ASN A 109 -48.37 -32.94 32.63
N THR A 110 -47.58 -33.78 31.96
CA THR A 110 -47.90 -35.20 31.74
C THR A 110 -47.86 -36.02 33.04
N ALA A 111 -47.08 -35.61 34.03
CA ALA A 111 -47.03 -36.26 35.34
C ALA A 111 -48.29 -36.01 36.19
N LEU A 112 -49.12 -35.03 35.85
CA LEU A 112 -50.38 -34.75 36.52
C LEU A 112 -51.46 -35.81 36.19
N PRO A 113 -52.40 -36.08 37.12
CA PRO A 113 -53.60 -36.87 36.82
C PRO A 113 -54.35 -36.30 35.62
N ILE A 114 -54.97 -37.16 34.81
CA ILE A 114 -55.59 -36.77 33.52
C ILE A 114 -56.54 -35.58 33.66
N ASN A 115 -57.34 -35.56 34.72
CA ASN A 115 -58.33 -34.51 35.02
C ASN A 115 -57.72 -33.17 35.49
N GLU A 116 -56.41 -33.12 35.77
CA GLU A 116 -55.69 -31.92 36.20
C GLU A 116 -54.63 -31.46 35.18
N ARG A 117 -54.50 -32.15 34.04
CA ARG A 117 -53.56 -31.76 32.98
C ARG A 117 -53.99 -30.46 32.32
N LEU A 118 -53.03 -29.58 32.13
CA LEU A 118 -53.17 -28.32 31.40
C LEU A 118 -53.15 -28.58 29.89
N GLU A 119 -53.67 -27.62 29.13
CA GLU A 119 -53.59 -27.61 27.67
C GLU A 119 -52.13 -27.49 27.22
N PRO A 120 -51.72 -28.17 26.12
CA PRO A 120 -50.37 -28.05 25.60
C PRO A 120 -50.01 -26.60 25.28
N PHE A 121 -48.86 -26.14 25.75
CA PHE A 121 -48.40 -24.80 25.44
C PHE A 121 -48.01 -24.70 23.95
N VAL A 122 -48.60 -23.75 23.22
CA VAL A 122 -48.28 -23.50 21.80
C VAL A 122 -47.59 -22.15 21.69
N TRP A 123 -46.33 -22.17 21.25
CA TRP A 123 -45.58 -20.95 20.97
C TRP A 123 -45.95 -20.42 19.59
N THR A 124 -46.73 -19.33 19.49
CA THR A 124 -46.99 -18.65 18.22
C THR A 124 -45.82 -17.72 17.89
N THR A 125 -44.78 -18.23 17.25
CA THR A 125 -43.83 -17.36 16.55
C THR A 125 -44.47 -16.90 15.25
N GLY A 126 -44.70 -15.59 15.11
CA GLY A 126 -45.02 -14.97 13.82
C GLY A 126 -43.83 -14.91 12.89
#